data_AF-A0AAU4XCI0-F1
#
_entry.id   AF-A0AAU4XCI0-F1
#
_cell.length_a   1.000
_cell.length_b   1.000
_cell.length_c   1.000
_cell.angle_alpha   90.00
_cell.angle_beta   90.00
_cell.angle_gamma   90.00
#
_symmetry.space_group_name_H-M   'P 1'
#
loop_
_entity.id
_entity.type
_entity.pdbx_description
1 polymer ?
#
loop_
_entity_poly.entity_id
_entity_poly.type
_entity_poly.pdbx_seq_one_letter_code
_entity_poly.pdbx_strand_id
1 'polypeptide(L)'
;MSTSMPARPLTKEELRKQRSREYLMRQQQRFIDRHGEDLGVLYFVLMLLQTHGSKAYKRGDVQSLRLLAHDLNAIYTKHTA
;
A
#
# COMPACT_ATOMS: atom_id res chain seq x y z
N MET A 1 -33.85 16.58 -4.81
CA MET A 1 -33.98 15.72 -3.62
C MET A 1 -33.01 14.56 -3.79
N SER A 2 -31.90 14.53 -3.06
CA SER A 2 -30.93 13.43 -3.13
C SER A 2 -31.30 12.39 -2.08
N THR A 3 -31.86 11.28 -2.51
CA THR A 3 -32.12 10.11 -1.66
C THR A 3 -30.77 9.43 -1.36
N SER A 4 -30.25 9.65 -0.16
CA SER A 4 -29.12 8.87 0.36
C SER A 4 -29.61 7.42 0.49
N MET A 5 -29.15 6.52 -0.37
CA MET A 5 -29.42 5.09 -0.19
C MET A 5 -28.75 4.62 1.11
N PRO A 6 -29.44 3.85 1.97
CA PRO A 6 -28.81 3.27 3.14
C PRO A 6 -27.68 2.35 2.70
N ALA A 7 -26.44 2.70 3.06
CA ALA A 7 -25.28 1.89 2.73
C ALA A 7 -25.49 0.48 3.32
N ARG A 8 -25.48 -0.55 2.46
CA ARG A 8 -25.57 -1.93 2.94
C ARG A 8 -24.45 -2.18 3.95
N PRO A 9 -24.70 -2.90 5.06
CA PRO A 9 -23.65 -3.29 5.97
C PRO A 9 -22.51 -3.98 5.20
N LEU A 10 -21.28 -3.58 5.48
CA LEU A 10 -20.11 -4.21 4.88
C LEU A 10 -20.05 -5.68 5.32
N THR A 11 -19.75 -6.55 4.37
CA THR A 11 -19.45 -7.95 4.67
C THR A 11 -18.16 -8.05 5.50
N LYS A 12 -17.95 -9.19 6.17
CA LYS A 12 -16.73 -9.45 6.94
C LYS A 12 -15.46 -9.30 6.08
N GLU A 13 -15.52 -9.70 4.82
CA GLU A 13 -14.39 -9.59 3.89
C GLU A 13 -14.10 -8.13 3.53
N GLU A 14 -15.13 -7.33 3.29
CA GLU A 14 -14.99 -5.90 3.00
C GLU A 14 -14.41 -5.15 4.20
N LEU A 15 -14.90 -5.43 5.40
CA LEU A 15 -14.34 -4.89 6.65
C LEU A 15 -12.86 -5.27 6.82
N ARG A 16 -12.49 -6.52 6.50
CA ARG A 16 -11.10 -6.96 6.56
C ARG A 16 -10.22 -6.23 5.56
N LYS A 17 -10.68 -6.05 4.31
CA LYS A 17 -9.96 -5.27 3.29
C LYS A 17 -9.79 -3.81 3.71
N GLN A 18 -10.85 -3.20 4.24
CA GLN A 18 -10.81 -1.83 4.75
C GLN A 18 -9.78 -1.69 5.88
N ARG A 19 -9.84 -2.55 6.90
CA ARG A 19 -8.87 -2.54 8.02
C ARG A 19 -7.44 -2.75 7.55
N SER A 20 -7.23 -3.64 6.57
CA SER A 20 -5.92 -3.84 5.96
C SER A 20 -5.40 -2.58 5.28
N ARG A 21 -6.27 -1.87 4.55
CA ARG A 21 -5.91 -0.60 3.91
C ARG A 21 -5.57 0.47 4.94
N GLU A 22 -6.41 0.66 5.95
CA GLU A 22 -6.15 1.60 7.06
C GLU A 22 -4.85 1.29 7.80
N TYR A 23 -4.57 0.01 8.03
CA TYR A 23 -3.29 -0.41 8.61
C TYR A 23 -2.11 0.01 7.73
N LEU A 24 -2.16 -0.23 6.42
CA LEU A 24 -1.08 0.14 5.50
C LEU A 24 -0.87 1.66 5.45
N MET A 25 -1.96 2.45 5.40
CA MET A 25 -1.87 3.92 5.45
C MET A 25 -1.20 4.40 6.74
N ARG A 26 -1.54 3.81 7.88
CA ARG A 26 -0.88 4.13 9.17
C ARG A 26 0.60 3.72 9.17
N GLN A 27 0.96 2.60 8.55
CA GLN A 27 2.38 2.20 8.46
C GLN A 27 3.16 3.19 7.59
N GLN A 28 2.62 3.59 6.44
CA GLN A 28 3.23 4.60 5.58
C GLN A 28 3.48 5.90 6.34
N GLN A 29 2.46 6.41 7.03
CA GLN A 29 2.59 7.63 7.83
C GLN A 29 3.66 7.50 8.92
N ARG A 30 3.72 6.35 9.61
CA ARG A 30 4.76 6.10 10.63
C ARG A 30 6.18 6.14 10.07
N PHE A 31 6.39 5.64 8.85
CA PHE A 31 7.70 5.73 8.22
C PHE A 31 8.03 7.18 7.84
N ILE A 32 7.06 7.92 7.30
CA ILE A 32 7.20 9.35 6.98
C ILE A 32 7.54 10.16 8.24
N ASP A 33 6.78 9.99 9.32
CA ASP A 33 6.97 10.72 10.58
C ASP A 33 8.37 10.48 11.18
N ARG A 34 8.92 9.27 10.98
CA ARG A 34 10.22 8.88 11.54
C ARG A 34 11.41 9.28 10.68
N HIS A 35 11.26 9.24 9.36
CA HIS A 35 12.39 9.31 8.42
C HIS A 35 12.33 10.52 7.49
N GLY A 36 11.26 11.33 7.56
CA GLY A 36 10.94 12.33 6.55
C GLY A 36 10.17 11.72 5.39
N GLU A 37 9.53 12.57 4.58
CA GLU A 37 8.61 12.15 3.52
C GLU A 37 9.24 11.14 2.56
N ASP A 38 10.35 11.51 1.95
CA ASP A 38 11.00 10.72 0.90
C ASP A 38 11.58 9.40 1.40
N LEU A 39 12.40 9.47 2.45
CA LEU A 39 13.03 8.28 3.04
C LEU A 39 11.98 7.36 3.70
N GLY A 40 10.92 7.95 4.26
CA GLY A 40 9.78 7.21 4.82
C GLY A 40 8.99 6.45 3.75
N VAL A 41 8.70 7.09 2.61
CA VAL A 41 8.04 6.43 1.47
C VAL A 41 8.91 5.29 0.93
N LEU A 42 10.22 5.48 0.81
CA LEU A 42 11.16 4.41 0.43
C LEU A 42 11.10 3.22 1.39
N TYR A 43 11.21 3.45 2.70
CA TYR A 43 11.15 2.37 3.68
C TYR A 43 9.79 1.65 3.70
N PHE A 44 8.70 2.38 3.46
CA PHE A 44 7.39 1.77 3.32
C PHE A 44 7.32 0.83 2.12
N VAL A 45 7.82 1.24 0.94
CA VAL A 45 7.85 0.37 -0.26
C VAL A 45 8.75 -0.85 -0.06
N LEU A 46 9.91 -0.69 0.57
CA LEU A 46 10.79 -1.83 0.91
C LEU A 46 10.09 -2.82 1.85
N MET A 47 9.35 -2.34 2.84
CA MET A 47 8.56 -3.18 3.74
C MET A 47 7.45 -3.93 2.98
N LEU A 48 6.76 -3.27 2.03
CA LEU A 48 5.78 -3.93 1.17
C LEU A 48 6.42 -5.02 0.29
N LEU A 49 7.61 -4.78 -0.26
CA LEU A 49 8.34 -5.76 -1.05
C LEU A 49 8.69 -7.01 -0.21
N GLN A 50 9.20 -6.81 1.01
CA GLN A 50 9.55 -7.92 1.91
C GLN A 50 8.32 -8.75 2.34
N THR A 51 7.22 -8.09 2.66
CA THR A 51 6.05 -8.74 3.27
C THR A 51 5.03 -9.23 2.24
N HIS A 52 4.68 -8.38 1.26
CA HIS A 52 3.70 -8.67 0.21
C HIS A 52 4.36 -9.20 -1.06
N GLY A 53 5.52 -8.67 -1.45
CA GLY A 53 6.24 -9.12 -2.66
C GLY A 53 6.61 -10.61 -2.60
N SER A 54 7.14 -11.09 -1.47
CA SER A 54 7.44 -12.52 -1.28
C SER A 54 6.21 -13.42 -1.43
N LYS A 55 5.05 -12.98 -0.92
CA LYS A 55 3.78 -13.71 -1.05
C LYS A 55 3.23 -13.67 -2.47
N ALA A 56 3.31 -12.51 -3.14
CA ALA A 56 2.88 -12.33 -4.51
C ALA A 56 3.70 -13.23 -5.45
N TYR A 57 5.02 -13.28 -5.26
CA TYR A 57 5.90 -14.18 -6.00
C TYR A 57 5.51 -15.65 -5.83
N LYS A 58 5.33 -16.12 -4.60
CA LYS A 58 4.89 -17.50 -4.32
C LYS A 58 3.53 -17.86 -4.94
N ARG A 59 2.67 -16.87 -5.17
CA ARG A 59 1.33 -17.04 -5.76
C ARG A 59 1.30 -16.82 -7.28
N GLY A 60 2.42 -16.47 -7.90
CA GLY A 60 2.46 -16.10 -9.31
C GLY A 60 1.71 -14.80 -9.63
N ASP A 61 1.49 -13.92 -8.65
CA ASP A 61 0.81 -12.64 -8.83
C ASP A 61 1.80 -11.60 -9.42
N VAL A 62 2.00 -11.71 -10.73
CA VAL A 62 2.90 -10.83 -11.49
C VAL A 62 2.44 -9.37 -11.47
N GLN A 63 1.13 -9.12 -11.36
CA GLN A 63 0.61 -7.74 -11.38
C GLN A 63 1.00 -6.99 -10.12
N SER A 64 0.83 -7.60 -8.95
CA SER A 64 1.29 -7.01 -7.68
C SER A 64 2.80 -6.77 -7.69
N LEU A 65 3.59 -7.69 -8.25
CA LEU A 65 5.04 -7.52 -8.37
C LEU A 65 5.42 -6.34 -9.27
N ARG A 66 4.74 -6.16 -10.42
CA ARG A 66 4.98 -5.03 -11.33
C ARG A 66 4.67 -3.69 -10.67
N LEU A 67 3.56 -3.60 -9.93
CA LEU A 67 3.20 -2.38 -9.21
C LEU A 67 4.27 -2.01 -8.18
N LEU A 68 4.73 -2.98 -7.37
CA LEU A 68 5.80 -2.74 -6.40
C LEU A 68 7.11 -2.29 -7.06
N ALA A 69 7.48 -2.90 -8.19
CA ALA A 69 8.68 -2.51 -8.95
C ALA A 69 8.55 -1.10 -9.54
N HIS A 70 7.37 -0.76 -10.05
CA HIS A 70 7.06 0.58 -10.57
C HIS A 70 7.18 1.64 -9.46
N ASP A 71 6.58 1.40 -8.30
CA ASP A 71 6.62 2.34 -7.17
C ASP A 71 8.06 2.57 -6.69
N LEU A 72 8.87 1.49 -6.61
CA LEU A 72 10.28 1.60 -6.26
C LEU A 72 11.07 2.42 -7.30
N ASN A 73 10.81 2.20 -8.59
CA ASN A 73 11.46 2.95 -9.67
C ASN A 73 11.05 4.43 -9.67
N ALA A 74 9.80 4.75 -9.37
CA ALA A 74 9.32 6.12 -9.27
C ALA A 74 10.06 6.88 -8.16
N ILE A 75 10.27 6.25 -6.99
CA ILE A 75 11.05 6.83 -5.89
C ILE A 75 12.50 7.04 -6.32
N TYR A 76 13.13 6.01 -6.91
CA TYR A 76 14.50 6.14 -7.41
C TYR A 76 14.65 7.30 -8.39
N THR A 77 13.75 7.40 -9.37
CA THR A 77 13.76 8.46 -10.39
C THR A 77 13.58 9.84 -9.76
N LYS A 78 12.65 10.01 -8.80
CA LYS A 78 12.45 11.29 -8.09
C LYS A 78 13.73 11.80 -7.41
N HIS A 79 14.61 10.91 -6.97
CA HIS A 79 15.81 11.26 -6.22
C HIS A 79 17.10 11.29 -7.04
N THR A 80 17.06 10.84 -8.29
CA THR A 80 18.26 10.69 -9.13
C THR A 80 18.16 11.36 -10.50
N ALA A 81 16.98 11.86 -10.88
CA ALA A 81 16.75 12.61 -12.12
C ALA A 81 16.95 14.12 -11.96
#